data_AF-A0A7C5QYH1-F1
#
_entry.id   AF-A0A7C5QYH1-F1
#
_cell.length_a   1.000
_cell.length_b   1.000
_cell.length_c   1.000
_cell.angle_alpha   90.00
_cell.angle_beta   90.00
_cell.angle_gamma   90.00
#
_symmetry.space_group_name_H-M   'P 1'
#
loop_
_entity.id
_entity.type
_entity.pdbx_description
1 polymer ?
#
loop_
_entity_poly.entity_id
_entity_poly.type
_entity_poly.pdbx_seq_one_letter_code
_entity_poly.pdbx_strand_id
1 'polypeptide(L)'
;MAADTIAMNARLKKFFRVLGPGILFASTCIGVSHLVQSTRAGADYRFALLWAIILANIFKYPFFEFAVRYTSATGRSIIDGYARKGRWIVWAYFFITIPSMVIVTAAVTFVTAGLLENLLQANLSTDVWA
;
A
#
# COMPACT_ATOMS: atom_id res chain seq x y z
N MET A 1 0.93 -40.76 12.61
CA MET A 1 2.08 -40.20 13.34
C MET A 1 3.21 -39.75 12.41
N ALA A 2 3.92 -40.64 11.69
CA ALA A 2 5.01 -40.23 10.80
C ALA A 2 4.57 -39.37 9.59
N ALA A 3 3.44 -39.72 8.96
CA ALA A 3 2.88 -38.94 7.84
C ALA A 3 2.47 -37.52 8.26
N ASP A 4 1.93 -37.38 9.49
CA ASP A 4 1.51 -36.08 10.05
C ASP A 4 2.72 -35.17 10.31
N THR A 5 3.82 -35.74 10.81
CA THR A 5 5.09 -35.02 11.01
C THR A 5 5.70 -34.55 9.68
N ILE A 6 5.69 -35.39 8.65
CA ILE A 6 6.19 -35.03 7.31
C ILE A 6 5.34 -33.91 6.70
N ALA A 7 4.01 -34.03 6.78
CA ALA A 7 3.08 -33.02 6.29
C ALA A 7 3.26 -31.68 7.01
N MET A 8 3.47 -31.71 8.33
CA MET A 8 3.73 -30.52 9.14
C MET A 8 5.04 -29.83 8.74
N ASN A 9 6.13 -30.59 8.58
CA ASN A 9 7.42 -30.06 8.12
C ASN A 9 7.32 -29.43 6.72
N ALA A 10 6.56 -30.05 5.81
CA ALA A 10 6.33 -29.50 4.48
C ALA A 10 5.54 -28.17 4.51
N ARG A 11 4.53 -28.06 5.38
CA ARG A 11 3.77 -26.82 5.60
C ARG A 11 4.64 -25.71 6.19
N LEU A 12 5.46 -26.00 7.20
CA LEU A 12 6.41 -25.03 7.77
C LEU A 12 7.39 -24.54 6.70
N LYS A 13 8.00 -25.45 5.94
CA LYS A 13 8.94 -25.08 4.87
C LYS A 13 8.28 -24.18 3.82
N LYS A 14 7.02 -24.47 3.46
CA LYS A 14 6.25 -23.62 2.53
C LYS A 14 5.96 -22.25 3.14
N PHE A 15 5.58 -22.18 4.42
CA PHE A 15 5.31 -20.94 5.13
C PHE A 15 6.53 -20.01 5.14
N PHE A 16 7.71 -20.51 5.55
CA PHE A 16 8.95 -19.73 5.55
C PHE A 16 9.34 -19.22 4.15
N ARG A 17 9.05 -20.01 3.10
CA ARG A 17 9.33 -19.59 1.71
C ARG A 17 8.45 -18.43 1.24
N VAL A 18 7.22 -18.32 1.74
CA VAL A 18 6.28 -17.25 1.37
C VAL A 18 6.48 -16.01 2.25
N LEU A 19 7.06 -16.17 3.45
CA LEU A 19 7.24 -15.10 4.42
C LEU A 19 8.13 -13.96 3.91
N GLY A 20 9.25 -14.29 3.25
CA GLY A 20 10.17 -13.29 2.67
C GLY A 20 9.50 -12.32 1.69
N PRO A 21 8.93 -12.80 0.56
CA PRO A 21 8.22 -11.93 -0.38
C PRO A 21 6.97 -11.28 0.24
N GLY A 22 6.31 -11.95 1.19
CA GLY A 22 5.16 -11.38 1.91
C GLY A 22 5.53 -10.16 2.77
N ILE A 23 6.64 -10.22 3.52
CA ILE A 23 7.12 -9.09 4.32
C ILE A 23 7.58 -7.94 3.42
N LEU A 24 8.31 -8.22 2.33
CA LEU A 24 8.71 -7.20 1.36
C LEU A 24 7.49 -6.50 0.75
N PHE A 25 6.44 -7.27 0.43
CA PHE A 25 5.20 -6.70 -0.06
C PHE A 25 4.52 -5.82 1.00
N ALA A 26 4.42 -6.29 2.24
CA ALA A 26 3.82 -5.53 3.33
C ALA A 26 4.59 -4.23 3.65
N SER A 27 5.92 -4.27 3.67
CA SER A 27 6.74 -3.10 3.96
C SER A 27 6.60 -2.02 2.87
N THR A 28 6.53 -2.41 1.60
CA THR A 28 6.29 -1.45 0.50
C THR A 28 4.89 -0.82 0.54
N CYS A 29 3.93 -1.46 1.20
CA CYS A 29 2.58 -0.94 1.36
C CYS A 29 2.44 0.05 2.54
N ILE A 30 3.42 0.14 3.44
CA ILE A 30 3.37 1.00 4.63
C ILE A 30 4.28 2.22 4.40
N GLY A 31 3.66 3.37 4.12
CA GLY A 31 4.34 4.65 3.95
C GLY A 31 4.19 5.61 5.14
N VAL A 32 4.97 6.71 5.15
CA VAL A 32 4.92 7.77 6.17
C VAL A 32 3.53 8.37 6.32
N SER A 33 2.76 8.45 5.22
CA SER A 33 1.39 8.93 5.23
C SER A 33 0.50 8.14 6.19
N HIS A 34 0.69 6.82 6.33
CA HIS A 34 -0.05 6.01 7.29
C HIS A 34 0.31 6.37 8.74
N LEU A 35 1.55 6.74 9.02
CA LEU A 35 1.96 7.13 10.37
C LEU A 35 1.40 8.50 10.74
N VAL A 36 1.56 9.50 9.87
CA VAL A 36 1.09 10.87 10.13
C VAL A 36 -0.44 10.97 10.10
N GLN A 37 -1.09 10.39 9.09
CA GLN A 37 -2.55 10.49 8.97
C GLN A 37 -3.27 9.60 9.99
N SER A 38 -2.74 8.42 10.34
CA SER A 38 -3.37 7.57 11.36
C SER A 38 -3.27 8.18 12.76
N THR A 39 -2.12 8.77 13.10
CA THR A 39 -1.95 9.47 14.38
C THR A 39 -2.84 10.71 14.47
N ARG A 40 -2.88 11.53 13.40
CA ARG A 40 -3.81 12.65 13.30
C ARG A 40 -5.26 12.21 13.40
N ALA A 41 -5.67 11.19 12.64
CA ALA A 41 -7.03 10.65 12.70
C ALA A 41 -7.38 10.12 14.11
N GLY A 42 -6.43 9.49 14.80
CA GLY A 42 -6.60 9.06 16.18
C GLY A 42 -6.72 10.22 17.18
N ALA A 43 -5.98 11.32 16.96
CA ALA A 43 -6.08 12.52 17.78
C ALA A 43 -7.41 13.27 17.55
N ASP A 44 -7.79 13.47 16.29
CA ASP A 44 -8.95 14.26 15.89
C ASP A 44 -10.27 13.50 16.12
N TYR A 45 -10.31 12.19 15.85
CA TYR A 45 -11.54 11.39 15.84
C TYR A 45 -11.56 10.23 16.85
N ARG A 46 -10.49 10.01 17.62
CA ARG A 46 -10.40 8.92 18.60
C ARG A 46 -10.80 7.57 17.97
N PHE A 47 -11.78 6.88 18.54
CA PHE A 47 -12.29 5.60 18.02
C PHE A 47 -13.44 5.76 17.01
N ALA A 48 -13.87 6.98 16.69
CA ALA A 48 -15.02 7.21 15.81
C ALA A 48 -14.80 6.66 14.38
N LEU A 49 -13.54 6.59 13.93
CA LEU A 49 -13.18 6.06 12.60
C LEU A 49 -12.87 4.55 12.58
N LEU A 50 -12.97 3.84 13.71
CA LEU A 50 -12.59 2.43 13.77
C LEU A 50 -13.38 1.56 12.79
N TRP A 51 -14.68 1.80 12.65
CA TRP A 51 -15.54 1.08 11.69
C TRP A 51 -15.11 1.34 10.24
N ALA A 52 -14.71 2.57 9.91
CA ALA A 52 -14.24 2.93 8.58
C ALA A 52 -12.91 2.24 8.26
N ILE A 53 -12.01 2.09 9.24
CA ILE A 53 -10.76 1.34 9.10
C ILE A 53 -11.04 -0.13 8.80
N ILE A 54 -11.98 -0.76 9.52
CA ILE A 54 -12.38 -2.16 9.30
C ILE A 54 -12.92 -2.31 7.87
N LEU A 55 -13.86 -1.46 7.46
CA LEU A 55 -14.42 -1.50 6.10
C LEU A 55 -13.34 -1.27 5.02
N ALA A 56 -12.44 -0.31 5.22
CA ALA A 56 -11.35 -0.06 4.29
C ALA A 56 -10.47 -1.31 4.10
N ASN A 57 -10.16 -2.05 5.17
CA ASN A 57 -9.40 -3.31 5.06
C ASN A 57 -10.18 -4.41 4.34
N ILE A 58 -11.48 -4.55 4.63
CA ILE A 58 -12.35 -5.53 3.95
C ILE A 58 -12.40 -5.25 2.44
N PHE A 59 -12.59 -3.99 2.04
CA PHE A 59 -12.65 -3.64 0.62
C PHE A 59 -11.29 -3.71 -0.07
N LYS A 60 -10.19 -3.40 0.63
CA LYS A 60 -8.83 -3.40 0.07
C LYS A 60 -8.30 -4.82 -0.13
N TYR A 61 -8.64 -5.75 0.76
CA TYR A 61 -8.07 -7.09 0.78
C TYR A 61 -8.23 -7.87 -0.54
N PRO A 62 -9.41 -7.91 -1.20
CA PRO A 62 -9.56 -8.60 -2.49
C PRO A 62 -8.59 -8.11 -3.55
N PHE A 63 -8.36 -6.80 -3.66
CA PHE A 63 -7.44 -6.25 -4.65
C PHE A 63 -6.00 -6.74 -4.44
N PHE A 64 -5.56 -6.84 -3.18
CA PHE A 64 -4.25 -7.40 -2.85
C PHE A 64 -4.16 -8.91 -3.08
N GLU A 65 -5.18 -9.66 -2.66
CA GLU A 65 -5.20 -11.10 -2.88
C GLU A 65 -5.14 -11.42 -4.38
N PHE A 66 -6.00 -10.80 -5.19
CA PHE A 66 -6.05 -11.03 -6.64
C PHE A 66 -4.77 -10.56 -7.34
N ALA A 67 -4.18 -9.44 -6.91
CA ALA A 67 -2.90 -8.96 -7.44
C ALA A 67 -1.78 -10.01 -7.28
N VAL A 68 -1.60 -10.50 -6.05
CA VAL A 68 -0.56 -11.50 -5.74
C VAL A 68 -0.89 -12.85 -6.35
N ARG A 69 -2.16 -13.27 -6.31
CA ARG A 69 -2.61 -14.55 -6.86
C ARG A 69 -2.47 -14.59 -8.38
N TYR A 70 -2.83 -13.52 -9.09
CA TYR A 70 -2.70 -13.43 -10.53
C TYR A 70 -1.23 -13.53 -10.97
N THR A 71 -0.37 -12.71 -10.36
CA THR A 71 1.07 -12.70 -10.68
C THR A 71 1.74 -14.03 -10.34
N SER A 72 1.39 -14.63 -9.20
CA SER A 72 1.92 -15.94 -8.79
C SER A 72 1.43 -17.11 -9.66
N ALA A 73 0.21 -17.05 -10.21
CA ALA A 73 -0.35 -18.13 -11.03
C ALA A 73 0.06 -18.03 -12.50
N THR A 74 0.20 -16.82 -13.03
CA THR A 74 0.47 -16.59 -14.46
C THR A 74 1.92 -16.26 -14.78
N GLY A 75 2.72 -15.88 -13.77
CA GLY A 75 4.08 -15.38 -13.96
C GLY A 75 4.15 -14.02 -14.68
N ARG A 76 3.00 -13.34 -14.84
CA ARG A 76 2.89 -12.05 -15.56
C ARG A 76 2.48 -10.94 -14.62
N SER A 77 2.89 -9.72 -14.95
CA SER A 77 2.44 -8.53 -14.24
C SER A 77 0.96 -8.27 -14.48
N ILE A 78 0.30 -7.59 -13.54
CA ILE A 78 -1.11 -7.24 -13.64
C ILE A 78 -1.36 -6.35 -14.87
N ILE A 79 -0.43 -5.44 -15.17
CA ILE A 79 -0.51 -4.56 -16.35
C ILE A 79 -0.43 -5.34 -17.67
N ASP A 80 0.40 -6.40 -17.75
CA ASP A 80 0.41 -7.30 -18.92
C ASP A 80 -0.92 -8.06 -19.04
N GLY A 81 -1.50 -8.45 -17.90
CA GLY A 81 -2.85 -9.02 -17.86
C GLY A 81 -3.93 -8.12 -18.44
N TYR A 82 -3.92 -6.84 -18.07
CA TYR A 82 -4.84 -5.84 -18.62
C TYR A 82 -4.58 -5.56 -20.11
N ALA A 83 -3.31 -5.50 -20.53
CA ALA A 83 -2.95 -5.29 -21.93
C ALA A 83 -3.56 -6.35 -22.86
N ARG A 84 -3.63 -7.62 -22.40
CA ARG A 84 -4.26 -8.73 -23.13
C ARG A 84 -5.78 -8.63 -23.21
N LYS A 85 -6.43 -8.04 -22.22
CA LYS A 85 -7.89 -7.80 -22.23
C LYS A 85 -8.27 -6.63 -23.15
N GLY A 86 -7.37 -5.66 -23.30
CA GLY A 86 -7.54 -4.56 -24.24
C GLY A 86 -6.55 -3.44 -23.98
N ARG A 87 -5.90 -2.96 -25.05
CA ARG A 87 -4.86 -1.93 -24.95
C ARG A 87 -5.40 -0.59 -24.43
N TRP A 88 -6.70 -0.33 -24.61
CA TRP A 88 -7.38 0.86 -24.09
C TRP A 88 -7.36 0.93 -22.55
N ILE A 89 -7.35 -0.22 -21.85
CA ILE A 89 -7.32 -0.27 -20.38
C ILE A 89 -5.98 0.25 -19.84
N VAL A 90 -4.89 -0.08 -20.54
CA VAL A 90 -3.54 0.40 -20.21
C VAL A 90 -3.43 1.91 -20.45
N TRP A 91 -4.01 2.42 -21.53
CA TRP A 91 -4.10 3.86 -21.78
C TRP A 91 -4.93 4.58 -20.71
N ALA A 92 -6.09 4.03 -20.34
CA ALA A 92 -6.89 4.58 -19.25
C ALA A 92 -6.12 4.62 -17.93
N TYR A 93 -5.42 3.53 -17.57
CA TYR A 93 -4.53 3.47 -16.42
C TYR A 93 -3.43 4.54 -16.49
N PHE A 94 -2.80 4.72 -17.65
CA PHE A 94 -1.76 5.72 -17.87
C PHE A 94 -2.29 7.14 -17.62
N PHE A 95 -3.44 7.49 -18.19
CA PHE A 95 -4.05 8.82 -18.01
C PHE A 95 -4.55 9.07 -16.58
N ILE A 96 -4.95 8.04 -15.84
CA ILE A 96 -5.28 8.16 -14.41
C ILE A 96 -4.01 8.34 -13.58
N THR A 97 -2.90 7.69 -13.97
CA THR A 97 -1.65 7.68 -13.20
C THR A 97 -0.93 9.02 -13.26
N ILE A 98 -0.90 9.71 -14.41
CA ILE A 98 -0.23 11.01 -14.56
C ILE A 98 -0.68 12.05 -13.51
N PRO A 99 -1.98 12.41 -13.41
CA PRO A 99 -2.41 13.39 -12.42
C PRO A 99 -2.23 12.86 -10.99
N SER A 100 -2.41 11.55 -10.79
CA SER A 100 -2.18 10.92 -9.48
C SER A 100 -0.74 11.14 -9.00
N MET A 101 0.26 11.02 -9.88
CA MET A 101 1.66 11.24 -9.52
C MET A 101 1.93 12.68 -9.07
N VAL A 102 1.31 13.67 -9.74
CA VAL A 102 1.45 15.09 -9.35
C VAL A 102 0.83 15.32 -7.97
N ILE A 103 -0.39 14.83 -7.75
CA ILE A 103 -1.10 14.97 -6.47
C ILE A 103 -0.32 14.30 -5.33
N VAL A 104 0.18 13.08 -5.56
CA VAL A 104 0.97 12.35 -4.55
C VAL A 104 2.26 13.08 -4.22
N THR A 105 2.96 13.60 -5.23
CA THR A 105 4.20 14.36 -5.02
C THR A 105 3.93 15.64 -4.23
N ALA A 106 2.90 16.41 -4.60
CA ALA A 106 2.50 17.60 -3.88
C ALA A 106 2.14 17.30 -2.41
N ALA A 107 1.35 16.25 -2.16
CA ALA A 107 0.99 15.84 -0.81
C ALA A 107 2.21 15.45 0.04
N VAL A 108 3.17 14.72 -0.54
CA VAL A 108 4.41 14.34 0.17
C VAL A 108 5.27 15.57 0.47
N THR A 109 5.41 16.50 -0.48
CA THR A 109 6.14 17.76 -0.27
C THR A 109 5.50 18.59 0.85
N PHE A 110 4.18 18.75 0.83
CA PHE A 110 3.45 19.51 1.86
C PHE A 110 3.64 18.91 3.25
N VAL A 111 3.50 17.58 3.39
CA VAL A 111 3.71 16.90 4.67
C VAL A 111 5.16 17.03 5.14
N THR A 112 6.12 16.95 4.21
CA THR A 112 7.55 17.09 4.52
C THR A 112 7.89 18.51 4.99
N ALA A 113 7.36 19.53 4.33
CA ALA A 113 7.54 20.93 4.71
C ALA A 113 6.94 21.21 6.11
N GLY A 114 5.71 20.75 6.36
CA GLY A 114 5.06 20.94 7.66
C GLY A 114 5.77 20.21 8.81
N LEU A 115 6.33 19.02 8.56
CA LEU A 115 7.18 18.31 9.54
C LEU A 115 8.48 19.07 9.81
N LEU A 116 9.12 19.61 8.77
CA LEU A 116 10.38 20.35 8.89
C LEU A 116 10.20 21.64 9.69
N GLU A 117 9.14 22.40 9.44
CA GLU A 117 8.77 23.58 10.20
C GLU A 117 8.56 23.26 11.68
N ASN A 118 7.80 22.18 11.97
CA ASN A 118 7.54 21.76 13.34
C ASN A 118 8.82 21.36 14.09
N LEU A 119 9.75 20.68 13.41
CA LEU A 119 11.00 20.21 14.01
C LEU A 119 12.04 21.31 14.20
N LEU A 120 12.17 22.24 13.24
CA LEU A 120 13.21 23.28 13.29
C LEU A 120 12.73 24.58 13.95
N GLN A 121 11.43 24.73 14.20
CA GLN A 121 10.81 26.01 14.61
C GLN A 121 11.22 27.20 13.72
N ALA A 122 11.72 26.91 12.51
CA ALA A 122 12.09 27.90 11.53
C ALA A 122 10.80 28.30 10.80
N ASN A 123 10.50 29.59 10.75
CA ASN A 123 9.39 30.16 9.96
C ASN A 123 9.69 30.01 8.46
N LEU A 124 9.70 28.76 7.99
CA LEU A 124 9.71 28.43 6.57
C LEU A 124 8.29 28.72 6.08
N SER A 125 8.08 29.86 5.42
CA SER A 125 6.78 30.24 4.87
C SER A 125 6.20 29.10 4.04
N THR A 126 5.26 28.36 4.61
CA THR A 126 4.60 27.21 3.99
C THR A 126 3.77 27.63 2.79
N ASP A 127 3.41 28.90 2.70
CA ASP A 127 2.61 29.49 1.62
C ASP A 127 3.28 29.45 0.24
N VAL A 128 4.62 29.26 0.21
CA VAL A 128 5.39 29.15 -1.04
C VAL A 128 5.44 27.70 -1.54
N TRP A 129 5.20 26.73 -0.67
CA TRP A 129 5.37 25.29 -0.94
C TRP A 129 4.08 24.46 -0.76
N ALA A 130 2.99 25.09 -0.34
CA ALA A 130 1.63 24.55 -0.24
C ALA A 130 0.80 24.91 -1.49
#